data_AF-A0A4Y9YGZ8-F1
#
_entry.id   AF-A0A4Y9YGZ8-F1
#
_cell.length_a   1.000
_cell.length_b   1.000
_cell.length_c   1.000
_cell.angle_alpha   90.00
_cell.angle_beta   90.00
_cell.angle_gamma   90.00
#
_symmetry.space_group_name_H-M   'P 1'
#
loop_
_entity.id
_entity.type
_entity.pdbx_description
1 polymer ?
#
loop_
_entity_poly.entity_id
_entity_poly.type
_entity_poly.pdbx_seq_one_letter_code
_entity_poly.pdbx_strand_id
1 'polypeptide(L)'
;MAAVHPDAVKPEKKVEDKKSFFMFADPNIPQNRKLGNSLFANLTELLENGDFKPNHVEVVSNGLEGIIPALERLKSGVSCVKLVAHPQESA
;
A
#
# COMPACT_ATOMS: atom_id res chain seq x y z
N MET A 1 -4.43 -19.62 -8.92
CA MET A 1 -4.93 -20.43 -7.78
C MET A 1 -5.49 -19.46 -6.76
N ALA A 2 -6.80 -19.43 -6.52
CA ALA A 2 -7.38 -18.54 -5.53
C ALA A 2 -7.09 -19.14 -4.14
N ALA A 3 -6.14 -18.57 -3.42
CA ALA A 3 -5.95 -18.91 -2.02
C ALA A 3 -7.13 -18.31 -1.23
N VAL A 4 -7.92 -19.15 -0.57
CA VAL A 4 -9.00 -18.67 0.30
C VAL A 4 -8.36 -18.16 1.58
N HIS A 5 -8.34 -16.83 1.76
CA HIS A 5 -7.95 -16.24 3.03
C HIS A 5 -9.02 -16.55 4.09
N PRO A 6 -8.66 -16.78 5.37
CA PRO A 6 -9.64 -16.89 6.45
C PRO A 6 -10.61 -15.70 6.45
N ASP A 7 -11.87 -15.98 6.80
CA ASP A 7 -12.95 -15.01 6.82
C ASP A 7 -12.67 -13.90 7.83
N ALA A 8 -12.08 -12.82 7.33
CA ALA A 8 -11.63 -11.68 8.12
C ALA A 8 -12.74 -10.62 8.33
N VAL A 9 -13.88 -10.78 7.67
CA VAL A 9 -14.99 -9.82 7.77
C VAL A 9 -15.87 -10.23 8.95
N LYS A 10 -15.92 -9.39 9.98
CA LYS A 10 -16.81 -9.61 11.13
C LYS A 10 -18.26 -9.79 10.66
N PRO A 11 -19.05 -10.70 11.26
CA PRO A 11 -20.41 -11.01 10.81
C PRO A 11 -21.30 -9.76 10.64
N GLU A 12 -21.18 -8.80 11.55
CA GLU A 12 -21.99 -7.57 11.55
C GLU A 12 -21.64 -6.61 10.40
N LYS A 13 -20.49 -6.82 9.74
CA LYS A 13 -20.04 -6.04 8.58
C LYS A 13 -20.28 -6.74 7.25
N LYS A 14 -20.86 -7.93 7.26
CA LYS A 14 -21.18 -8.67 6.03
C LYS A 14 -22.45 -8.11 5.40
N VAL A 15 -22.49 -8.13 4.09
CA VAL A 15 -23.68 -7.85 3.29
C VAL A 15 -24.02 -9.17 2.59
N GLU A 16 -25.25 -9.64 2.76
CA GLU A 16 -25.69 -11.00 2.40
C GLU A 16 -25.27 -11.40 0.97
N ASP A 17 -25.37 -10.48 0.01
CA ASP A 17 -25.06 -10.73 -1.40
C ASP A 17 -23.61 -10.39 -1.81
N LYS A 18 -22.76 -9.94 -0.88
CA LYS A 18 -21.36 -9.56 -1.17
C LYS A 18 -20.39 -10.64 -0.70
N LYS A 19 -19.50 -11.03 -1.60
CA LYS A 19 -18.41 -11.97 -1.33
C LYS A 19 -17.09 -11.22 -1.20
N SER A 20 -16.32 -11.55 -0.16
CA SER A 20 -14.92 -11.13 -0.06
C SER A 20 -14.04 -12.15 -0.78
N PHE A 21 -13.09 -11.66 -1.56
CA PHE A 21 -12.09 -12.49 -2.22
C PHE A 21 -10.71 -12.02 -1.83
N PHE A 22 -9.80 -12.96 -1.66
CA PHE A 22 -8.38 -12.63 -1.61
C PHE A 22 -7.91 -12.24 -3.00
N MET A 23 -7.38 -11.02 -3.11
CA MET A 23 -6.77 -10.52 -4.34
C MET A 23 -5.26 -10.48 -4.15
N PHE A 24 -4.55 -11.28 -4.93
CA PHE A 24 -3.10 -11.18 -5.05
C PHE A 24 -2.76 -10.31 -6.26
N ALA A 25 -2.01 -9.24 -6.03
CA ALA A 25 -1.52 -8.36 -7.08
C ALA A 25 -0.02 -8.16 -6.91
N ASP A 26 0.75 -8.64 -7.90
CA ASP A 26 2.19 -8.40 -8.01
C ASP A 26 2.50 -8.13 -9.49
N PRO A 27 3.04 -6.96 -9.85
CA PRO A 27 3.40 -6.66 -11.24
C PRO A 27 4.59 -7.48 -11.77
N ASN A 28 5.32 -8.20 -10.91
CA ASN A 28 6.53 -8.93 -11.28
C ASN A 28 6.28 -10.39 -11.67
N ILE A 29 5.11 -10.96 -11.36
CA ILE A 29 4.78 -12.34 -11.76
C ILE A 29 4.61 -12.43 -13.29
N PRO A 30 4.97 -13.58 -13.91
CA PRO A 30 5.04 -13.70 -15.37
C PRO A 30 3.78 -13.23 -16.11
N GLN A 31 2.58 -13.60 -15.62
CA GLN A 31 1.31 -13.23 -16.24
C GLN A 31 0.99 -11.73 -16.18
N ASN A 32 1.53 -11.00 -15.19
CA ASN A 32 1.29 -9.57 -15.02
C ASN A 32 2.40 -8.70 -15.62
N ARG A 33 3.51 -9.30 -16.07
CA ARG A 33 4.73 -8.56 -16.41
C ARG A 33 4.51 -7.51 -17.50
N LYS A 34 3.71 -7.82 -18.52
CA LYS A 34 3.37 -6.86 -19.60
C LYS A 34 2.62 -5.64 -19.04
N LEU A 35 1.63 -5.86 -18.18
CA LEU A 35 0.88 -4.78 -17.54
C LEU A 35 1.76 -3.98 -16.59
N GLY A 36 2.54 -4.65 -15.74
CA GLY A 36 3.45 -4.01 -14.80
C GLY A 36 4.48 -3.12 -15.51
N ASN A 37 5.09 -3.61 -16.58
CA ASN A 37 6.02 -2.82 -17.38
C ASN A 37 5.35 -1.56 -17.96
N SER A 38 4.14 -1.68 -18.49
CA SER A 38 3.39 -0.52 -19.00
C SER A 38 3.05 0.47 -17.89
N LEU A 39 2.65 0.00 -16.71
CA LEU A 39 2.36 0.86 -15.56
C LEU A 39 3.60 1.64 -15.14
N PHE A 40 4.72 0.96 -14.89
CA PHE A 40 5.94 1.61 -14.42
C PHE A 40 6.58 2.52 -15.47
N ALA A 41 6.43 2.23 -16.76
CA ALA A 41 6.89 3.10 -17.84
C ALA A 41 6.16 4.45 -17.89
N ASN A 42 4.90 4.50 -17.43
CA ASN A 42 4.06 5.71 -17.46
C ASN A 42 3.78 6.28 -16.05
N LEU A 43 4.31 5.67 -14.99
CA LEU A 43 3.92 6.00 -13.62
C LEU A 43 4.19 7.46 -13.26
N THR A 44 5.32 8.02 -13.69
CA THR A 44 5.66 9.43 -13.45
C THR A 44 4.62 10.37 -14.04
N GLU A 45 4.28 10.22 -15.32
CA GLU A 45 3.27 11.05 -16.00
C GLU A 45 1.89 10.89 -15.34
N LEU A 46 1.51 9.65 -14.99
CA LEU A 46 0.24 9.38 -14.31
C LEU A 46 0.16 10.07 -12.93
N LEU A 47 1.28 10.17 -12.20
CA LEU A 47 1.37 10.88 -10.94
C LEU A 47 1.31 12.40 -11.14
N GLU A 48 2.04 12.93 -12.13
CA GLU A 48 2.07 14.37 -12.47
C GLU A 48 0.70 14.88 -12.92
N ASN A 49 -0.01 14.10 -13.74
CA ASN A 49 -1.36 14.42 -14.21
C ASN A 49 -2.45 14.20 -13.15
N GLY A 50 -2.14 13.50 -12.07
CA GLY A 50 -3.10 13.18 -11.00
C GLY A 50 -4.10 12.08 -11.34
N ASP A 51 -3.89 11.36 -12.45
CA ASP A 51 -4.62 10.14 -12.81
C ASP A 51 -4.33 9.01 -11.83
N PHE A 52 -3.11 8.99 -11.28
CA PHE A 52 -2.72 8.15 -10.18
C PHE A 52 -2.51 9.00 -8.92
N LYS A 53 -3.35 8.78 -7.90
CA LYS A 53 -3.25 9.51 -6.62
C LYS A 53 -2.64 8.64 -5.54
N PRO A 54 -1.45 8.97 -5.01
CA PRO A 54 -0.88 8.26 -3.88
C PRO A 54 -1.70 8.53 -2.59
N ASN A 55 -1.49 7.71 -1.57
CA ASN A 55 -1.97 8.03 -0.22
C ASN A 55 -1.32 9.33 0.29
N HIS A 56 -1.96 9.98 1.26
CA HIS A 56 -1.36 11.12 1.96
C HIS A 56 -0.03 10.69 2.59
N VAL A 57 1.05 11.41 2.27
CA VAL A 57 2.39 11.13 2.78
C VAL A 57 2.65 11.98 4.03
N GLU A 58 3.20 11.34 5.05
CA GLU A 58 3.76 12.00 6.21
C GLU A 58 5.23 11.58 6.35
N VAL A 59 6.14 12.54 6.21
CA VAL A 59 7.58 12.29 6.37
C VAL A 59 7.91 12.25 7.86
N VAL A 60 8.51 11.16 8.32
CA VAL A 60 8.92 11.00 9.72
C VAL A 60 10.30 11.62 9.95
N SER A 61 10.52 12.19 11.12
CA SER A 61 11.80 12.81 11.48
C SER A 61 12.90 11.77 11.78
N ASN A 62 14.16 12.23 11.80
CA ASN A 62 15.35 11.45 12.15
C ASN A 62 15.71 10.32 11.15
N GLY A 63 15.44 10.54 9.86
CA GLY A 63 15.84 9.65 8.79
C GLY A 63 15.59 8.17 9.06
N LEU A 64 16.64 7.35 9.00
CA LEU A 64 16.52 5.90 9.16
C LEU A 64 16.09 5.51 10.58
N GLU A 65 16.58 6.21 11.61
CA GLU A 65 16.22 6.01 13.02
C GLU A 65 14.73 6.29 13.27
N GLY A 66 14.12 7.18 12.48
CA GLY A 66 12.70 7.51 12.49
C GLY A 66 11.75 6.34 12.23
N ILE A 67 12.24 5.25 11.63
CA ILE A 67 11.43 4.05 11.35
C ILE A 67 10.92 3.40 12.63
N ILE A 68 11.72 3.37 13.69
CA ILE A 68 11.37 2.69 14.95
C ILE A 68 10.10 3.29 15.58
N PRO A 69 10.04 4.60 15.91
CA PRO A 69 8.83 5.19 16.45
C PRO A 69 7.67 5.20 15.44
N ALA A 70 7.94 5.28 14.13
CA ALA A 70 6.91 5.22 13.10
C ALA A 70 6.20 3.85 13.06
N LEU A 71 6.93 2.75 13.25
CA LEU A 71 6.36 1.41 13.32
C LEU A 71 5.48 1.22 14.56
N GLU A 72 5.89 1.74 15.72
CA GLU A 72 5.05 1.73 16.93
C GLU A 72 3.74 2.52 16.71
N ARG A 73 3.81 3.69 16.06
CA ARG A 73 2.61 4.44 15.68
C ARG A 73 1.73 3.67 14.70
N LEU A 74 2.31 3.04 13.67
CA LEU A 74 1.56 2.22 12.72
C LEU A 74 0.82 1.08 13.42
N LYS A 75 1.46 0.45 14.41
CA LYS A 75 0.88 -0.62 15.22
C LYS A 75 -0.31 -0.15 16.06
N SER A 76 -0.28 1.09 16.56
CA SER A 76 -1.44 1.72 17.21
C SER A 76 -2.55 2.13 16.24
N GLY A 77 -2.26 2.17 14.94
CA GLY A 77 -3.19 2.51 13.86
C GLY A 77 -2.99 3.93 13.34
N VAL A 78 -3.04 4.08 12.02
CA VAL A 78 -2.99 5.37 11.32
C VAL A 78 -4.13 5.46 10.30
N SER A 79 -4.67 6.66 10.10
CA SER A 79 -5.80 6.89 9.20
C SER A 79 -5.33 7.34 7.82
N CYS A 80 -5.33 6.42 6.85
CA CYS A 80 -5.10 6.70 5.42
C CYS A 80 -3.81 7.49 5.10
N VAL A 81 -2.77 7.38 5.94
CA VAL A 81 -1.46 8.01 5.71
C VAL A 81 -0.38 6.97 5.49
N LYS A 82 0.60 7.32 4.64
CA LYS A 82 1.84 6.58 4.46
C LYS A 82 2.95 7.32 5.21
N LEU A 83 3.45 6.69 6.27
CA LEU A 83 4.66 7.15 6.97
C LEU A 83 5.89 6.84 6.09
N VAL A 84 6.69 7.85 5.80
CA VAL A 84 7.88 7.75 4.93
C VAL A 84 9.10 8.27 5.67
N ALA A 85 10.13 7.45 5.78
CA ALA A 85 11.44 7.88 6.27
C ALA A 85 12.33 8.26 5.09
N HIS A 86 13.10 9.34 5.23
CA HIS A 86 14.14 9.73 4.29
C HIS A 86 15.50 9.35 4.87
N PRO A 87 16.13 8.23 4.45
CA PRO A 87 17.31 7.69 5.12
C PRO A 87 18.50 8.67 5.21
N GLN A 88 18.59 9.62 4.28
CA GLN A 88 19.63 10.66 4.25
C GLN A 88 19.46 11.76 5.31
N GLU A 89 18.34 11.81 6.02
CA GLU A 89 18.04 12.81 7.06
C GLU A 89 18.45 12.35 8.47
N SER A 90 19.31 11.33 8.57
CA SER A 90 19.97 10.93 9.81
C SER A 90 20.97 12.02 10.25
N ALA A 91 21.02 12.28 11.56
CA ALA A 91 21.93 13.25 12.16
C ALA A 91 23.39 12.79 12.13
#